data_AF-A0A7S0CS08-F1
#
_entry.id   AF-A0A7S0CS08-F1
#
_cell.length_a   1.000
_cell.length_b   1.000
_cell.length_c   1.000
_cell.angle_alpha   90.00
_cell.angle_beta   90.00
_cell.angle_gamma   90.00
#
_symmetry.space_group_name_H-M   'P 1'
#
loop_
_entity.id
_entity.type
_entity.pdbx_description
1 polymer ?
#
loop_
_entity_poly.entity_id
_entity_poly.type
_entity_poly.pdbx_seq_one_letter_code
_entity_poly.pdbx_strand_id
1 'polypeptide(L)'
;AGNLNVNSGKLVVTAASGNTAISGTLGVTGAATLSSTLGVVGNFDVGASGARTFEVTASDGSLAIATNKFNVAGDSGNTAIAGTLGVTGATTMSSTLGVVGDFDVGAANARTFKVTASDGS
;
A
#
# COMPACT_ATOMS: atom_id res chain seq x y z
N ALA A 1 3.22 38.65 21.48
CA ALA A 1 4.38 38.20 20.70
C ALA A 1 3.97 38.14 19.23
N GLY A 2 4.86 38.52 18.30
CA GLY A 2 4.61 38.42 16.86
C GLY A 2 4.95 37.04 16.30
N ASN A 3 4.60 36.80 15.04
CA ASN A 3 4.97 35.57 14.32
C ASN A 3 6.50 35.50 14.14
N LEU A 4 7.08 34.30 14.17
CA LEU A 4 8.42 34.07 13.62
C LEU A 4 8.29 34.04 12.09
N ASN A 5 9.03 34.89 11.38
CA ASN A 5 9.03 34.93 9.91
C ASN A 5 10.48 35.04 9.41
N VAL A 6 10.95 34.01 8.72
CA VAL A 6 12.31 33.93 8.18
C VAL A 6 12.29 34.05 6.67
N ASN A 7 13.20 34.87 6.14
CA ASN A 7 13.42 35.06 4.71
C ASN A 7 12.12 35.31 3.93
N SER A 8 11.34 36.28 4.40
CA SER A 8 10.09 36.72 3.75
C SER A 8 9.08 35.59 3.51
N GLY A 9 8.87 34.74 4.51
CA GLY A 9 7.79 33.76 4.54
C GLY A 9 8.18 32.31 4.24
N LYS A 10 9.47 32.02 3.99
CA LYS A 10 9.91 30.63 3.69
C LYS A 10 9.74 29.68 4.88
N LEU A 11 9.88 30.21 6.09
CA LEU A 11 9.53 29.54 7.35
C LEU A 11 8.74 30.53 8.21
N VAL A 12 7.49 30.17 8.53
CA VAL A 12 6.62 30.97 9.39
C VAL A 12 6.09 30.12 10.53
N VAL A 13 6.19 30.60 11.77
CA VAL A 13 5.45 30.06 12.91
C VAL A 13 4.44 31.10 13.37
N THR A 14 3.16 30.75 13.28
CA THR A 14 2.05 31.64 13.67
C THR A 14 1.88 31.64 15.18
N ALA A 15 2.06 32.78 15.83
CA ALA A 15 2.08 32.86 17.30
C ALA A 15 0.74 32.45 17.94
N ALA A 16 -0.39 32.69 17.26
CA ALA A 16 -1.71 32.39 17.78
C ALA A 16 -2.08 30.89 17.79
N SER A 17 -1.46 30.09 16.91
CA SER A 17 -1.82 28.67 16.73
C SER A 17 -0.65 27.70 16.86
N GLY A 18 0.59 28.18 16.78
CA GLY A 18 1.78 27.34 16.66
C GLY A 18 1.96 26.69 15.28
N ASN A 19 1.06 26.96 14.33
CA ASN A 19 1.14 26.40 12.98
C ASN A 19 2.45 26.83 12.31
N THR A 20 3.13 25.85 11.71
CA THR A 20 4.38 26.06 10.99
C THR A 20 4.14 25.87 9.49
N ALA A 21 4.50 26.88 8.69
CA ALA A 21 4.50 26.79 7.23
C ALA A 21 5.95 26.75 6.72
N ILE A 22 6.24 25.81 5.82
CA ILE A 22 7.54 25.63 5.18
C ILE A 22 7.30 25.61 3.67
N SER A 23 7.76 26.63 2.95
CA SER A 23 7.55 26.69 1.49
C SER A 23 8.48 25.75 0.70
N GLY A 24 9.52 25.21 1.36
CA GLY A 24 10.42 24.20 0.81
C GLY A 24 10.15 22.80 1.36
N THR A 25 11.16 21.94 1.30
CA THR A 25 11.08 20.58 1.84
C THR A 25 11.43 20.57 3.33
N LEU A 26 10.62 19.87 4.13
CA LEU A 26 10.98 19.50 5.49
C LEU A 26 11.78 18.20 5.48
N GLY A 27 13.07 18.26 5.81
CA GLY A 27 13.88 17.08 6.07
C GLY A 27 13.80 16.67 7.54
N VAL A 28 13.55 15.39 7.81
CA VAL A 28 13.57 14.84 9.17
C VAL A 28 14.53 13.64 9.19
N THR A 29 15.58 13.73 10.01
CA THR A 29 16.60 12.67 10.14
C THR A 29 16.30 11.70 11.29
N GLY A 30 15.51 12.14 12.27
CA GLY A 30 15.05 11.33 13.40
C GLY A 30 13.63 10.79 13.21
N ALA A 31 13.06 10.26 14.30
CA ALA A 31 11.67 9.86 14.32
C ALA A 31 10.72 11.08 14.32
N ALA A 32 9.62 10.98 13.59
CA ALA A 32 8.50 11.92 13.66
C ALA A 32 7.25 11.16 14.12
N THR A 33 6.50 11.75 15.06
CA THR A 33 5.22 11.22 15.53
C THR A 33 4.13 12.23 15.21
N LEU A 34 3.08 11.79 14.50
CA LEU A 34 1.88 12.59 14.24
C LEU A 34 0.74 12.02 15.10
N SER A 35 0.18 12.85 15.98
CA SER A 35 -0.93 12.44 16.86
C SER A 35 -2.29 12.41 16.16
N SER A 36 -2.34 12.80 14.90
CA SER A 36 -3.55 12.86 14.07
C SER A 36 -3.19 12.50 12.62
N THR A 37 -4.03 12.89 11.67
CA THR A 37 -3.91 12.52 10.26
C THR A 37 -2.78 13.25 9.54
N LEU A 38 -2.17 12.57 8.58
CA LEU A 38 -1.31 13.16 7.55
C LEU A 38 -2.08 13.28 6.23
N GLY A 39 -2.15 14.48 5.66
CA GLY A 39 -2.59 14.67 4.28
C GLY A 39 -1.41 14.57 3.32
N VAL A 40 -1.52 13.73 2.29
CA VAL A 40 -0.50 13.60 1.24
C VAL A 40 -1.17 13.86 -0.10
N VAL A 41 -0.69 14.87 -0.83
CA VAL A 41 -1.23 15.25 -2.17
C VAL A 41 -0.47 14.54 -3.28
N GLY A 42 0.85 14.38 -3.12
CA GLY A 42 1.69 13.61 -4.04
C GLY A 42 1.75 12.12 -3.68
N ASN A 43 2.67 11.40 -4.30
CA ASN A 43 2.90 10.00 -3.98
C ASN A 43 3.29 9.81 -2.51
N PHE A 44 2.80 8.75 -1.88
CA PHE A 44 3.20 8.37 -0.54
C PHE A 44 4.21 7.23 -0.57
N ASP A 45 5.36 7.53 -0.01
CA ASP A 45 6.59 6.85 -0.34
C ASP A 45 7.35 6.38 0.91
N VAL A 46 7.36 5.07 1.20
CA VAL A 46 8.21 4.45 2.24
C VAL A 46 9.41 3.68 1.65
N GLY A 47 10.61 3.96 2.14
CA GLY A 47 11.86 3.31 1.74
C GLY A 47 12.77 4.23 0.91
N ALA A 48 13.98 3.77 0.62
CA ALA A 48 14.94 4.53 -0.19
C ALA A 48 14.47 4.63 -1.65
N SER A 49 14.85 5.72 -2.33
CA SER A 49 14.62 5.84 -3.77
C SER A 49 15.22 4.63 -4.51
N GLY A 50 14.45 4.00 -5.39
CA GLY A 50 14.83 2.77 -6.09
C GLY A 50 14.73 1.46 -5.27
N ALA A 51 14.43 1.53 -3.98
CA ALA A 51 14.23 0.38 -3.08
C ALA A 51 13.00 0.58 -2.18
N ARG A 52 11.93 1.12 -2.77
CA ARG A 52 10.69 1.47 -2.09
C ARG A 52 9.98 0.20 -1.63
N THR A 53 9.60 0.16 -0.35
CA THR A 53 8.94 -1.00 0.26
C THR A 53 7.43 -0.86 0.27
N PHE A 54 6.92 0.37 0.25
CA PHE A 54 5.50 0.71 0.13
C PHE A 54 5.36 1.99 -0.70
N GLU A 55 4.49 1.95 -1.70
CA GLU A 55 4.17 3.07 -2.57
C GLU A 55 2.67 3.18 -2.79
N VAL A 56 2.15 4.40 -2.70
CA VAL A 56 0.83 4.77 -3.21
C VAL A 56 1.02 5.90 -4.22
N THR A 57 0.60 5.65 -5.46
CA THR A 57 0.67 6.62 -6.55
C THR A 57 -0.57 7.51 -6.51
N ALA A 58 -0.38 8.83 -6.40
CA ALA A 58 -1.50 9.76 -6.21
C ALA A 58 -2.35 9.98 -7.47
N SER A 59 -1.78 9.77 -8.66
CA SER A 59 -2.48 10.03 -9.92
C SER A 59 -3.59 9.02 -10.23
N ASP A 60 -3.45 7.78 -9.76
CA ASP A 60 -4.38 6.68 -10.03
C ASP A 60 -4.82 5.92 -8.77
N GLY A 61 -4.13 6.08 -7.64
CA GLY A 61 -4.39 5.33 -6.42
C GLY A 61 -3.74 3.94 -6.39
N SER A 62 -2.84 3.64 -7.32
CA SER A 62 -2.15 2.35 -7.36
C SER A 62 -1.31 2.12 -6.10
N LEU A 63 -1.38 0.90 -5.55
CA LEU A 63 -0.59 0.45 -4.41
C LEU A 63 0.45 -0.56 -4.88
N ALA A 64 1.70 -0.42 -4.43
CA ALA A 64 2.78 -1.38 -4.68
C ALA A 64 3.59 -1.67 -3.40
N ILE A 65 3.76 -2.95 -3.08
CA ILE A 65 4.59 -3.44 -1.97
C ILE A 65 5.82 -4.13 -2.52
N ALA A 66 6.98 -3.77 -1.96
CA ALA A 66 8.29 -4.29 -2.35
C ALA A 66 8.46 -4.27 -3.88
N THR A 67 8.14 -3.12 -4.48
CA THR A 67 8.09 -2.87 -5.94
C THR A 67 6.99 -3.64 -6.69
N ASN A 68 6.91 -4.97 -6.55
CA ASN A 68 6.01 -5.80 -7.37
C ASN A 68 5.51 -7.09 -6.71
N LYS A 69 5.57 -7.21 -5.38
CA LYS A 69 5.18 -8.46 -4.69
C LYS A 69 3.69 -8.53 -4.38
N PHE A 70 3.10 -7.38 -4.09
CA PHE A 70 1.67 -7.20 -3.92
C PHE A 70 1.29 -5.85 -4.52
N ASN A 71 0.44 -5.86 -5.53
CA ASN A 71 0.04 -4.66 -6.26
C ASN A 71 -1.48 -4.60 -6.35
N VAL A 72 -2.03 -3.41 -6.21
CA VAL A 72 -3.42 -3.10 -6.54
C VAL A 72 -3.39 -1.99 -7.59
N ALA A 73 -3.93 -2.27 -8.77
CA ALA A 73 -4.03 -1.27 -9.84
C ALA A 73 -5.13 -0.26 -9.49
N GLY A 74 -4.78 1.02 -9.46
CA GLY A 74 -5.70 2.10 -9.06
C GLY A 74 -6.98 2.16 -9.89
N ASP A 75 -6.84 2.11 -11.22
CA ASP A 75 -7.97 2.26 -12.15
C ASP A 75 -8.99 1.10 -12.12
N SER A 76 -8.55 -0.10 -11.71
CA SER A 76 -9.37 -1.32 -11.81
C SER A 76 -9.60 -2.05 -10.49
N GLY A 77 -8.80 -1.75 -9.46
CA GLY A 77 -8.74 -2.53 -8.23
C GLY A 77 -8.13 -3.93 -8.40
N ASN A 78 -7.64 -4.27 -9.61
CA ASN A 78 -7.06 -5.58 -9.86
C ASN A 78 -5.84 -5.81 -8.96
N THR A 79 -5.83 -6.95 -8.26
CA THR A 79 -4.77 -7.31 -7.33
C THR A 79 -3.86 -8.37 -7.95
N ALA A 80 -2.55 -8.11 -7.96
CA ALA A 80 -1.53 -9.07 -8.34
C ALA A 80 -0.70 -9.46 -7.11
N ILE A 81 -0.54 -10.77 -6.91
CA ILE A 81 0.26 -11.35 -5.83
C ILE A 81 1.31 -12.23 -6.48
N ALA A 82 2.58 -11.84 -6.38
CA ALA A 82 3.67 -12.57 -7.04
C ALA A 82 3.99 -13.91 -6.33
N GLY A 83 3.51 -14.10 -5.11
CA GLY A 83 3.63 -15.33 -4.33
C GLY A 83 2.30 -16.04 -4.13
N THR A 84 2.24 -16.92 -3.13
CA THR A 84 1.02 -17.65 -2.76
C THR A 84 0.09 -16.79 -1.91
N LEU A 85 -1.20 -16.77 -2.26
CA LEU A 85 -2.26 -16.24 -1.39
C LEU A 85 -2.74 -17.33 -0.44
N GLY A 86 -2.49 -17.16 0.86
CA GLY A 86 -3.10 -18.00 1.90
C GLY A 86 -4.43 -17.42 2.37
N VAL A 87 -5.49 -18.23 2.43
CA VAL A 87 -6.79 -17.83 2.98
C VAL A 87 -7.23 -18.84 4.04
N THR A 88 -7.48 -18.38 5.26
CA THR A 88 -7.88 -19.23 6.40
C THR A 88 -9.39 -19.24 6.62
N GLY A 89 -10.09 -18.20 6.16
CA GLY A 89 -11.54 -18.07 6.24
C GLY A 89 -12.27 -18.55 5.00
N ALA A 90 -13.60 -18.42 5.01
CA ALA A 90 -14.42 -18.70 3.84
C ALA A 90 -14.11 -17.71 2.69
N THR A 91 -14.07 -18.21 1.47
CA THR A 91 -13.90 -17.41 0.25
C THR A 91 -15.13 -17.60 -0.63
N THR A 92 -15.67 -16.50 -1.17
CA THR A 92 -16.77 -16.53 -2.15
C THR A 92 -16.29 -15.91 -3.44
N MET A 93 -16.54 -16.60 -4.57
CA MET A 93 -16.32 -16.06 -5.92
C MET A 93 -17.68 -15.81 -6.55
N SER A 94 -17.96 -14.57 -6.94
CA SER A 94 -19.24 -14.19 -7.57
C SER A 94 -19.34 -14.62 -9.03
N SER A 95 -18.23 -15.04 -9.62
CA SER A 95 -18.10 -15.50 -11.00
C SER A 95 -17.20 -16.74 -11.04
N THR A 96 -16.59 -17.01 -12.19
CA THR A 96 -15.77 -18.18 -12.45
C THR A 96 -14.45 -18.15 -11.69
N LEU A 97 -14.05 -19.31 -11.15
CA LEU A 97 -12.69 -19.57 -10.70
C LEU A 97 -11.97 -20.39 -11.77
N GLY A 98 -10.85 -19.88 -12.27
CA GLY A 98 -9.93 -20.64 -13.12
C GLY A 98 -8.82 -21.28 -12.29
N VAL A 99 -8.65 -22.59 -12.41
CA VAL A 99 -7.55 -23.34 -11.78
C VAL A 99 -6.77 -24.06 -12.87
N VAL A 100 -5.47 -23.80 -12.94
CA VAL A 100 -4.57 -24.43 -13.93
C VAL A 100 -3.82 -25.63 -13.32
N GLY A 101 -3.57 -25.60 -12.02
CA GLY A 101 -2.95 -26.70 -11.27
C GLY A 101 -3.97 -27.67 -10.68
N ASP A 102 -3.53 -28.50 -9.74
CA ASP A 102 -4.41 -29.38 -8.98
C ASP A 102 -5.41 -28.58 -8.14
N PHE A 103 -6.66 -29.05 -8.12
CA PHE A 103 -7.70 -28.52 -7.24
C PHE A 103 -8.07 -29.57 -6.20
N ASP A 104 -7.60 -29.35 -4.98
CA ASP A 104 -7.86 -30.20 -3.83
C ASP A 104 -8.88 -29.54 -2.88
N VAL A 105 -9.92 -30.27 -2.52
CA VAL A 105 -10.91 -29.86 -1.51
C VAL A 105 -10.84 -30.83 -0.35
N GLY A 106 -10.83 -30.29 0.87
CA GLY A 106 -10.68 -31.06 2.11
C GLY A 106 -9.37 -30.75 2.82
N ALA A 107 -9.07 -31.46 3.90
CA ALA A 107 -7.81 -31.28 4.62
C ALA A 107 -6.64 -31.86 3.79
N ALA A 108 -5.42 -31.36 3.97
CA ALA A 108 -4.24 -31.79 3.20
C ALA A 108 -4.05 -33.33 3.16
N ASN A 109 -4.42 -34.01 4.25
CA ASN A 109 -4.32 -35.47 4.38
C ASN A 109 -5.68 -36.20 4.37
N ALA A 110 -6.77 -35.49 4.07
CA ALA A 110 -8.13 -36.02 4.00
C ALA A 110 -8.92 -35.26 2.93
N ARG A 111 -8.38 -35.25 1.70
CA ARG A 111 -9.01 -34.63 0.54
C ARG A 111 -10.30 -35.37 0.22
N THR A 112 -11.40 -34.64 0.16
CA THR A 112 -12.73 -35.16 -0.16
C THR A 112 -13.04 -35.08 -1.64
N PHE A 113 -12.37 -34.17 -2.36
CA PHE A 113 -12.44 -34.05 -3.82
C PHE A 113 -11.07 -33.59 -4.34
N LYS A 114 -10.59 -34.20 -5.41
CA LYS A 114 -9.31 -33.89 -6.06
C LYS A 114 -9.49 -33.91 -7.56
N VAL A 115 -9.08 -32.84 -8.22
CA VAL A 115 -8.86 -32.78 -9.68
C VAL A 115 -7.36 -32.62 -9.89
N THR A 116 -6.75 -33.46 -10.72
CA THR A 116 -5.33 -33.33 -11.06
C THR A 116 -5.18 -32.59 -12.38
N ALA A 117 -4.21 -31.68 -12.49
CA ALA A 117 -4.09 -30.86 -13.71
C ALA A 117 -3.83 -31.70 -14.97
N SER A 118 -3.15 -32.85 -14.82
CA SER A 118 -2.73 -33.70 -15.93
C SER A 118 -3.84 -34.56 -16.52
N ASP A 119 -4.90 -34.85 -15.77
CA ASP A 119 -6.01 -35.70 -16.22
C ASP A 119 -7.31 -34.93 -16.47
N GLY A 120 -7.39 -33.66 -16.05
CA GLY A 120 -8.51 -32.76 -16.36
C GLY A 120 -9.88 -33.29 -15.93
N SER A 121 -9.89 -34.27 -15.02
CA SER A 121 -11.05 -35.08 -14.60
C SER A 121 -11.07 -35.21 -13.09
#